data_AF-F8FN17-F1
#
_entry.id   AF-F8FN17-F1
#
_cell.length_a   1.000
_cell.length_b   1.000
_cell.length_c   1.000
_cell.angle_alpha   90.00
_cell.angle_beta   90.00
_cell.angle_gamma   90.00
#
_symmetry.space_group_name_H-M   'P 1'
#
loop_
_entity.id
_entity.type
_entity.pdbx_description
1 polymer ?
#
loop_
_entity_poly.entity_id
_entity_poly.type
_entity_poly.pdbx_seq_one_letter_code
_entity_poly.pdbx_strand_id
1 'polypeptide(L)'
;MSAAEENQAGTAAPFQTAREAVDWIVRFIPLAGIKPGLERMEKLMEYLDDPHRRLKFIHVAGTNGKGSVCAFLTEAIRSGGYDVGTFTSPYIESYNERIRLNGVNISDEDLLRVANKVKPVVDRVAEEFGQPSMFEISTVLAIEYFARIAYPDFVVWETGMGGRLDSTNIVTPLVSVITNIGYDHMDFLGETLPEIAAEKAAIIKAGVPVVSAVEQPEVIEVVTEAAKKKKSTLYLLGRDFRYERSSAEENRQTFSFHGVFRGIPEAVISMNGPHQVKNAATALMTLEVLRQYYALIIDDEDLLAALKRTQWPGRLELLSESPRLLIDGAHNPEGAQMLASTLRETYRYRKLHFMMGMLSNKNHTGYFRHILPLVDTLILTEPEWLKKAQATDLAALARTLLEELGRTDVEVIVEPNWKAALDLTQRLTEEDDLAVVSGTLYLIGDVRSWVKHQSDSEKGW
;
A
#
# COMPACT_ATOMS: atom_id res chain seq x y z
N MET A 1 -42.63 -38.06 -20.35
CA MET A 1 -42.11 -36.70 -20.52
C MET A 1 -42.20 -36.01 -19.17
N SER A 2 -41.07 -35.90 -18.47
CA SER A 2 -40.75 -34.89 -17.43
C SER A 2 -39.74 -35.49 -16.45
N ALA A 3 -38.53 -34.91 -16.44
CA ALA A 3 -37.53 -34.94 -15.37
C ALA A 3 -36.23 -34.21 -15.79
N ALA A 4 -36.33 -33.17 -16.64
CA ALA A 4 -35.15 -32.49 -17.19
C ALA A 4 -35.24 -30.95 -17.23
N GLU A 5 -36.20 -30.33 -16.55
CA GLU A 5 -36.44 -28.88 -16.67
C GLU A 5 -36.38 -28.08 -15.36
N GLU A 6 -35.87 -28.64 -14.25
CA GLU A 6 -35.70 -27.90 -13.00
C GLU A 6 -34.25 -27.94 -12.51
N ASN A 7 -33.37 -27.20 -13.20
CA ASN A 7 -32.30 -26.42 -12.56
C ASN A 7 -31.59 -25.50 -13.59
N GLN A 8 -32.30 -24.47 -14.05
CA GLN A 8 -31.65 -23.26 -14.57
C GLN A 8 -31.82 -22.16 -13.51
N ALA A 9 -31.10 -22.29 -12.40
CA ALA A 9 -30.77 -21.12 -11.59
C ALA A 9 -29.94 -20.20 -12.49
N GLY A 10 -30.47 -19.00 -12.78
CA GLY A 10 -30.00 -18.13 -13.85
C GLY A 10 -28.51 -17.83 -13.74
N THR A 11 -27.71 -18.48 -14.59
CA THR A 11 -26.31 -18.08 -14.79
C THR A 11 -26.32 -16.73 -15.49
N ALA A 12 -25.97 -15.67 -14.77
CA ALA A 12 -25.68 -14.38 -15.37
C ALA A 12 -24.70 -14.59 -16.54
N ALA A 13 -24.94 -13.92 -17.67
CA ALA A 13 -24.06 -14.02 -18.83
C ALA A 13 -22.61 -13.67 -18.43
N PRO A 14 -21.60 -14.40 -18.93
CA PRO A 14 -20.21 -14.08 -18.63
C PRO A 14 -19.86 -12.70 -19.18
N PHE A 15 -18.99 -11.99 -18.47
CA PHE A 15 -18.36 -10.77 -18.97
C PHE A 15 -17.63 -11.06 -20.28
N GLN A 16 -17.69 -10.13 -21.22
CA GLN A 16 -17.04 -10.22 -22.53
C GLN A 16 -15.69 -9.49 -22.55
N THR A 17 -15.48 -8.53 -21.64
CA THR A 17 -14.27 -7.72 -21.55
C THR A 17 -13.81 -7.57 -20.09
N ALA A 18 -12.50 -7.38 -19.88
CA ALA A 18 -11.95 -7.07 -18.55
C ALA A 18 -12.61 -5.82 -17.95
N ARG A 19 -12.88 -4.81 -18.78
CA ARG A 19 -13.59 -3.59 -18.37
C ARG A 19 -14.96 -3.87 -17.76
N GLU A 20 -15.78 -4.74 -18.37
CA GLU A 20 -17.07 -5.13 -17.80
C GLU A 20 -16.92 -5.82 -16.43
N ALA A 21 -15.88 -6.65 -16.27
CA ALA A 21 -15.57 -7.29 -15.00
C ALA A 21 -15.14 -6.27 -13.94
N VAL A 22 -14.27 -5.31 -14.30
CA VAL A 22 -13.85 -4.21 -13.42
C VAL A 22 -15.07 -3.37 -13.03
N ASP A 23 -15.90 -2.95 -13.99
CA ASP A 23 -17.13 -2.19 -13.73
C ASP A 23 -18.08 -2.93 -12.78
N TRP A 24 -18.12 -4.26 -12.81
CA TRP A 24 -18.88 -5.06 -11.84
C TRP A 24 -18.24 -5.04 -10.45
N ILE A 25 -16.92 -5.23 -10.36
CA ILE A 25 -16.17 -5.26 -9.09
C ILE A 25 -16.32 -3.93 -8.33
N VAL A 26 -16.15 -2.80 -9.03
CA VAL A 26 -16.04 -1.46 -8.42
C VAL A 26 -17.39 -0.94 -7.93
N ARG A 27 -18.52 -1.44 -8.45
CA ARG A 27 -19.86 -1.15 -7.92
C ARG A 27 -20.04 -1.56 -6.46
N PHE A 28 -19.19 -2.48 -5.96
CA PHE A 28 -19.21 -2.94 -4.58
C PHE A 28 -18.24 -2.21 -3.66
N ILE A 29 -17.75 -1.03 -4.07
CA ILE A 29 -17.08 -0.11 -3.15
C ILE A 29 -18.08 0.28 -2.06
N PRO A 30 -17.79 0.00 -0.77
CA PRO A 30 -18.76 0.24 0.30
C PRO A 30 -18.98 1.74 0.50
N LEU A 31 -20.10 2.24 -0.02
CA LEU A 31 -20.53 3.63 0.18
C LEU A 31 -21.04 3.89 1.62
N ALA A 32 -21.59 2.86 2.27
CA ALA A 32 -22.32 2.93 3.54
C ALA A 32 -21.69 2.12 4.69
N GLY A 33 -20.36 2.13 4.81
CA GLY A 33 -19.63 1.43 5.88
C GLY A 33 -19.26 -0.01 5.55
N ILE A 34 -18.29 -0.55 6.29
CA ILE A 34 -17.73 -1.90 6.08
C ILE A 34 -18.53 -2.87 6.95
N LYS A 35 -18.99 -4.00 6.38
CA LYS A 35 -19.55 -5.13 7.15
C LYS A 35 -18.41 -6.07 7.56
N PRO A 36 -17.90 -5.97 8.81
CA PRO A 36 -16.75 -6.76 9.24
C PRO A 36 -17.09 -8.25 9.31
N GLY A 37 -16.11 -9.11 9.06
CA GLY A 37 -16.23 -10.57 9.20
C GLY A 37 -15.50 -11.32 8.09
N LEU A 38 -15.07 -12.55 8.39
CA LEU A 38 -14.43 -13.45 7.41
C LEU A 38 -15.37 -14.52 6.86
N GLU A 39 -16.61 -14.63 7.37
CA GLU A 39 -17.56 -15.68 6.99
C GLU A 39 -17.82 -15.73 5.48
N ARG A 40 -17.98 -14.58 4.83
CA ARG A 40 -18.12 -14.51 3.37
C ARG A 40 -16.86 -15.01 2.67
N MET A 41 -15.68 -14.62 3.13
CA MET A 41 -14.41 -15.07 2.56
C MET A 41 -14.19 -16.57 2.74
N GLU A 42 -14.55 -17.13 3.90
CA GLU A 42 -14.51 -18.57 4.16
C GLU A 42 -15.40 -19.33 3.17
N LYS A 43 -16.62 -18.84 2.93
CA LYS A 43 -17.55 -19.45 1.97
C LYS A 43 -17.10 -19.30 0.52
N LEU A 44 -16.55 -18.15 0.14
CA LEU A 44 -15.95 -17.92 -1.18
C LEU A 44 -14.80 -18.91 -1.42
N MET A 45 -13.95 -19.13 -0.43
CA MET A 45 -12.85 -20.10 -0.52
C MET A 45 -13.37 -21.55 -0.58
N GLU A 46 -14.33 -21.92 0.26
CA GLU A 46 -14.94 -23.26 0.27
C GLU A 46 -15.56 -23.61 -1.09
N TYR A 47 -16.34 -22.69 -1.68
CA TYR A 47 -16.97 -22.87 -2.98
C TYR A 47 -15.99 -22.89 -4.16
N LEU A 48 -14.76 -22.42 -3.96
CA LEU A 48 -13.67 -22.50 -4.95
C LEU A 48 -12.71 -23.66 -4.69
N ASP A 49 -13.03 -24.57 -3.77
CA ASP A 49 -12.19 -25.72 -3.39
C ASP A 49 -10.86 -25.29 -2.74
N ASP A 50 -10.95 -24.34 -1.80
CA ASP A 50 -9.85 -23.86 -0.94
C ASP A 50 -8.52 -23.54 -1.69
N PRO A 51 -8.54 -22.75 -2.79
CA PRO A 51 -7.37 -22.55 -3.65
C PRO A 51 -6.20 -21.88 -2.90
N HIS A 52 -6.50 -21.04 -1.92
CA HIS A 52 -5.52 -20.37 -1.06
C HIS A 52 -4.60 -21.36 -0.32
N ARG A 53 -5.04 -22.59 -0.01
CA ARG A 53 -4.22 -23.55 0.76
C ARG A 53 -3.01 -24.10 0.00
N ARG A 54 -2.95 -23.89 -1.32
CA ARG A 54 -1.83 -24.32 -2.17
C ARG A 54 -0.72 -23.29 -2.29
N LEU A 55 -0.96 -22.06 -1.81
CA LEU A 55 -0.07 -20.92 -2.00
C LEU A 55 0.79 -20.68 -0.75
N LYS A 56 1.99 -20.16 -0.97
CA LYS A 56 2.95 -19.81 0.10
C LYS A 56 2.97 -18.30 0.33
N PHE A 57 2.21 -17.83 1.32
CA PHE A 57 2.05 -16.40 1.56
C PHE A 57 3.14 -15.80 2.46
N ILE A 58 3.49 -14.54 2.19
CA ILE A 58 4.19 -13.62 3.08
C ILE A 58 3.21 -12.49 3.39
N HIS A 59 2.64 -12.47 4.60
CA HIS A 59 1.50 -11.61 4.91
C HIS A 59 1.96 -10.33 5.61
N VAL A 60 1.74 -9.17 4.97
CA VAL A 60 2.26 -7.88 5.42
C VAL A 60 1.12 -6.97 5.89
N ALA A 61 1.17 -6.57 7.16
CA ALA A 61 0.28 -5.61 7.79
C ALA A 61 1.04 -4.41 8.34
N GLY A 62 0.32 -3.33 8.66
CA GLY A 62 0.89 -2.09 9.18
C GLY A 62 0.05 -0.86 8.88
N THR A 63 0.41 0.27 9.45
CA THR A 63 -0.21 1.57 9.12
C THR A 63 0.41 2.09 7.83
N ASN A 64 1.72 2.36 7.84
CA ASN A 64 2.50 2.84 6.70
C ASN A 64 3.59 1.84 6.30
N GLY A 65 4.13 1.98 5.09
CA GLY A 65 5.28 1.17 4.63
C GLY A 65 4.96 -0.25 4.15
N LYS A 66 3.70 -0.71 4.23
CA LYS A 66 3.27 -2.04 3.74
C LYS A 66 3.69 -2.27 2.28
N GLY A 67 3.18 -1.46 1.35
CA GLY A 67 3.57 -1.52 -0.06
C GLY A 67 5.08 -1.44 -0.33
N SER A 68 5.82 -0.60 0.41
CA SER A 68 7.29 -0.53 0.30
C SER A 68 7.96 -1.84 0.73
N VAL A 69 7.54 -2.43 1.85
CA VAL A 69 8.07 -3.73 2.30
C VAL A 69 7.71 -4.83 1.31
N CYS A 70 6.48 -4.82 0.79
CA CYS A 70 6.08 -5.73 -0.28
C CYS A 70 6.98 -5.58 -1.51
N ALA A 71 7.29 -4.35 -1.94
CA ALA A 71 8.17 -4.09 -3.07
C ALA A 71 9.58 -4.66 -2.87
N PHE A 72 10.19 -4.41 -1.70
CA PHE A 72 11.51 -4.96 -1.38
C PHE A 72 11.51 -6.49 -1.34
N LEU A 73 10.48 -7.10 -0.74
CA LEU A 73 10.33 -8.56 -0.69
C LEU A 73 10.19 -9.14 -2.11
N THR A 74 9.30 -8.58 -2.92
CA THR A 74 9.06 -9.04 -4.29
C THR A 74 10.33 -8.93 -5.13
N GLU A 75 11.02 -7.78 -5.12
CA GLU A 75 12.24 -7.59 -5.90
C GLU A 75 13.38 -8.51 -5.47
N ALA A 76 13.57 -8.67 -4.16
CA ALA A 76 14.62 -9.53 -3.62
C ALA A 76 14.35 -11.01 -3.92
N ILE A 77 13.13 -11.50 -3.67
CA ILE A 77 12.78 -12.91 -3.93
C ILE A 77 12.85 -13.19 -5.42
N ARG A 78 12.33 -12.30 -6.28
CA ARG A 78 12.44 -12.44 -7.74
C ARG A 78 13.89 -12.44 -8.21
N SER A 79 14.79 -11.68 -7.56
CA SER A 79 16.22 -11.68 -7.91
C SER A 79 16.91 -13.02 -7.69
N GLY A 80 16.41 -13.83 -6.74
CA GLY A 80 16.87 -15.21 -6.53
C GLY A 80 16.31 -16.23 -7.53
N GLY A 81 15.58 -15.79 -8.55
CA GLY A 81 15.04 -16.66 -9.60
C GLY A 81 13.69 -17.33 -9.28
N TYR A 82 13.00 -16.90 -8.22
CA TYR A 82 11.67 -17.41 -7.86
C TYR A 82 10.56 -16.61 -8.53
N ASP A 83 9.45 -17.27 -8.83
CA ASP A 83 8.23 -16.62 -9.27
C ASP A 83 7.47 -16.03 -8.07
N VAL A 84 7.12 -14.75 -8.14
CA VAL A 84 6.49 -14.02 -7.03
C VAL A 84 5.18 -13.40 -7.46
N GLY A 85 4.09 -13.89 -6.86
CA GLY A 85 2.80 -13.20 -6.87
C GLY A 85 2.82 -12.05 -5.88
N THR A 86 2.28 -10.89 -6.26
CA THR A 86 2.17 -9.73 -5.37
C THR A 86 0.75 -9.20 -5.38
N PHE A 87 0.14 -9.12 -4.20
CA PHE A 87 -1.17 -8.48 -4.01
C PHE A 87 -1.02 -7.23 -3.15
N THR A 88 -1.39 -6.08 -3.70
CA THR A 88 -1.21 -4.77 -3.05
C THR A 88 -2.46 -3.90 -3.17
N SER A 89 -2.63 -2.97 -2.24
CA SER A 89 -3.78 -2.06 -2.26
C SER A 89 -3.50 -0.68 -1.63
N PRO A 90 -4.17 0.39 -2.10
CA PRO A 90 -4.96 0.45 -3.34
C PRO A 90 -4.07 0.39 -4.59
N TYR A 91 -4.65 0.35 -5.80
CA TYR A 91 -3.90 0.65 -7.03
C TYR A 91 -3.79 2.16 -7.23
N ILE A 92 -2.88 2.57 -8.10
CA ILE A 92 -2.62 3.98 -8.43
C ILE A 92 -3.24 4.35 -9.78
N GLU A 93 -3.07 3.54 -10.83
CA GLU A 93 -3.48 3.92 -12.20
C GLU A 93 -4.51 2.96 -12.82
N SER A 94 -4.30 1.65 -12.65
CA SER A 94 -5.19 0.59 -13.17
C SER A 94 -5.51 -0.47 -12.12
N TYR A 95 -6.72 -1.02 -12.18
CA TYR A 95 -7.17 -2.09 -11.29
C TYR A 95 -6.20 -3.29 -11.28
N ASN A 96 -5.62 -3.62 -12.44
CA ASN A 96 -4.75 -4.78 -12.63
C ASN A 96 -3.46 -4.70 -11.78
N GLU A 97 -3.03 -3.51 -11.34
CA GLU A 97 -1.86 -3.33 -10.46
C GLU A 97 -2.00 -4.03 -9.11
N ARG A 98 -3.23 -4.31 -8.69
CA ARG A 98 -3.51 -5.05 -7.46
C ARG A 98 -2.95 -6.45 -7.52
N ILE A 99 -2.85 -7.07 -8.70
CA ILE A 99 -2.49 -8.48 -8.88
C ILE A 99 -1.33 -8.54 -9.86
N ARG A 100 -0.13 -8.84 -9.36
CA ARG A 100 1.08 -8.90 -10.18
C ARG A 100 1.77 -10.25 -10.08
N LEU A 101 2.34 -10.72 -11.19
CA LEU A 101 3.30 -11.81 -11.23
C LEU A 101 4.65 -11.26 -11.69
N ASN A 102 5.69 -11.43 -10.90
CA ASN A 102 7.04 -10.97 -11.22
C ASN A 102 7.10 -9.47 -11.60
N GLY A 103 6.29 -8.65 -10.94
CA GLY A 103 6.19 -7.21 -11.19
C GLY A 103 5.35 -6.81 -12.41
N VAL A 104 4.81 -7.76 -13.16
CA VAL A 104 3.92 -7.53 -14.30
C VAL A 104 2.47 -7.67 -13.85
N ASN A 105 1.62 -6.70 -14.20
CA ASN A 105 0.18 -6.72 -13.89
C ASN A 105 -0.50 -7.94 -14.52
N ILE A 106 -1.54 -8.46 -13.88
CA ILE A 106 -2.44 -9.45 -14.48
C ILE A 106 -2.94 -8.91 -15.83
N SER A 107 -2.96 -9.77 -16.85
CA SER A 107 -3.46 -9.39 -18.16
C SER A 107 -4.98 -9.23 -18.13
N ASP A 108 -5.54 -8.41 -19.03
CA ASP A 108 -7.00 -8.29 -19.18
C ASP A 108 -7.65 -9.64 -19.49
N GLU A 109 -6.96 -10.48 -20.27
CA GLU A 109 -7.44 -11.83 -20.58
C GLU A 109 -7.55 -12.70 -19.33
N ASP A 110 -6.51 -12.71 -18.49
CA ASP A 110 -6.51 -13.49 -17.26
C ASP A 110 -7.48 -12.91 -16.22
N LEU A 111 -7.57 -11.57 -16.11
CA LEU A 111 -8.52 -10.90 -15.24
C LEU A 111 -9.95 -11.27 -15.61
N LEU A 112 -10.28 -11.21 -16.91
CA LEU A 112 -11.58 -11.62 -17.44
C LEU A 112 -11.88 -13.09 -17.14
N ARG A 113 -10.89 -13.96 -17.37
CA ARG A 113 -11.01 -15.41 -17.13
C ARG A 113 -11.32 -15.70 -15.66
N VAL A 114 -10.60 -15.08 -14.75
CA VAL A 114 -10.76 -15.26 -13.31
C VAL A 114 -12.06 -14.61 -12.81
N ALA A 115 -12.42 -13.43 -13.31
CA ALA A 115 -13.67 -12.78 -12.96
C ALA A 115 -14.89 -13.62 -13.35
N ASN A 116 -14.91 -14.19 -14.57
CA ASN A 116 -15.99 -15.08 -15.00
C ASN A 116 -16.07 -16.37 -14.19
N LYS A 117 -14.94 -16.86 -13.66
CA LYS A 117 -14.90 -18.01 -12.75
C LYS A 117 -15.45 -17.68 -11.36
N VAL A 118 -15.11 -16.50 -10.84
CA VAL A 118 -15.45 -16.07 -9.48
C VAL A 118 -16.87 -15.51 -9.38
N LYS A 119 -17.39 -14.87 -10.42
CA LYS A 119 -18.70 -14.21 -10.41
C LYS A 119 -19.86 -15.11 -9.93
N PRO A 120 -20.05 -16.35 -10.45
CA PRO A 120 -21.14 -17.20 -9.97
C PRO A 120 -21.03 -17.58 -8.49
N VAL A 121 -19.79 -17.68 -7.99
CA VAL A 121 -19.53 -17.97 -6.58
C VAL A 121 -19.83 -16.76 -5.70
N VAL A 122 -19.47 -15.56 -6.17
CA VAL A 122 -19.82 -14.30 -5.50
C VAL A 122 -21.33 -14.09 -5.46
N ASP A 123 -22.04 -14.34 -6.56
CA ASP A 123 -23.50 -14.23 -6.62
C ASP A 123 -24.15 -15.17 -5.59
N ARG A 124 -23.69 -16.43 -5.51
CA ARG A 124 -24.18 -17.40 -4.52
C ARG A 124 -23.93 -16.95 -3.08
N VAL A 125 -22.72 -16.48 -2.77
CA VAL A 125 -22.40 -15.97 -1.42
C VAL A 125 -23.21 -14.71 -1.10
N ALA A 126 -23.50 -13.87 -2.10
CA ALA A 126 -24.32 -12.69 -1.91
C ALA A 126 -25.75 -13.02 -1.48
N GLU A 127 -26.34 -14.09 -2.04
CA GLU A 127 -27.66 -14.59 -1.67
C GLU A 127 -27.68 -15.18 -0.25
N GLU A 128 -26.66 -15.96 0.11
CA GLU A 128 -26.63 -16.72 1.37
C GLU A 128 -26.10 -15.91 2.58
N PHE A 129 -25.10 -15.05 2.38
CA PHE A 129 -24.34 -14.36 3.45
C PHE A 129 -24.27 -12.83 3.27
N GLY A 130 -24.94 -12.32 2.23
CA GLY A 130 -24.90 -10.91 1.85
C GLY A 130 -23.73 -10.56 0.93
N GLN A 131 -23.91 -9.47 0.19
CA GLN A 131 -23.00 -9.04 -0.87
C GLN A 131 -21.54 -8.90 -0.41
N PRO A 132 -20.59 -9.66 -1.01
CA PRO A 132 -19.17 -9.40 -0.85
C PRO A 132 -18.78 -8.01 -1.35
N SER A 133 -17.91 -7.34 -0.61
CA SER A 133 -17.32 -6.04 -0.94
C SER A 133 -16.34 -6.15 -2.11
N MET A 134 -16.04 -5.00 -2.74
CA MET A 134 -15.01 -4.92 -3.78
C MET A 134 -13.67 -5.52 -3.34
N PHE A 135 -13.28 -5.29 -2.09
CA PHE A 135 -12.00 -5.78 -1.58
C PHE A 135 -12.01 -7.31 -1.36
N GLU A 136 -13.11 -7.88 -0.86
CA GLU A 136 -13.29 -9.34 -0.79
C GLU A 136 -13.21 -9.97 -2.18
N ILE A 137 -13.94 -9.42 -3.15
CA ILE A 137 -13.92 -9.91 -4.54
C ILE A 137 -12.50 -9.84 -5.11
N SER A 138 -11.81 -8.70 -4.97
CA SER A 138 -10.42 -8.52 -5.44
C SER A 138 -9.45 -9.53 -4.82
N THR A 139 -9.64 -9.83 -3.53
CA THR A 139 -8.84 -10.82 -2.80
C THR A 139 -9.06 -12.23 -3.38
N VAL A 140 -10.31 -12.60 -3.67
CA VAL A 140 -10.65 -13.89 -4.28
C VAL A 140 -10.08 -14.02 -5.69
N LEU A 141 -10.17 -12.96 -6.51
CA LEU A 141 -9.60 -12.94 -7.87
C LEU A 141 -8.09 -13.18 -7.82
N ALA A 142 -7.38 -12.51 -6.91
CA ALA A 142 -5.93 -12.67 -6.76
C ALA A 142 -5.56 -14.12 -6.37
N ILE A 143 -6.27 -14.70 -5.40
CA ILE A 143 -6.06 -16.09 -4.98
C ILE A 143 -6.31 -17.06 -6.15
N GLU A 144 -7.42 -16.90 -6.86
CA GLU A 144 -7.76 -17.79 -7.98
C GLU A 144 -6.75 -17.68 -9.12
N TYR A 145 -6.31 -16.46 -9.46
CA TYR A 145 -5.25 -16.22 -10.44
C TYR A 145 -3.95 -16.94 -10.04
N PHE A 146 -3.47 -16.71 -8.82
CA PHE A 146 -2.22 -17.32 -8.35
C PHE A 146 -2.33 -18.85 -8.24
N ALA A 147 -3.46 -19.38 -7.80
CA ALA A 147 -3.62 -20.82 -7.56
C ALA A 147 -3.91 -21.66 -8.80
N ARG A 148 -4.42 -21.06 -9.89
CA ARG A 148 -4.91 -21.80 -11.07
C ARG A 148 -4.30 -21.37 -12.40
N ILE A 149 -3.68 -20.19 -12.47
CA ILE A 149 -3.12 -19.64 -13.71
C ILE A 149 -1.63 -19.38 -13.57
N ALA A 150 -1.22 -18.59 -12.57
CA ALA A 150 0.15 -18.09 -12.46
C ALA A 150 1.12 -19.02 -11.70
N TYR A 151 0.65 -19.73 -10.66
CA TYR A 151 1.45 -20.66 -9.86
C TYR A 151 2.79 -20.12 -9.33
N PRO A 152 2.82 -18.97 -8.62
CA PRO A 152 4.07 -18.43 -8.08
C PRO A 152 4.63 -19.29 -6.93
N ASP A 153 5.95 -19.26 -6.76
CA ASP A 153 6.64 -19.89 -5.62
C ASP A 153 6.25 -19.25 -4.29
N PHE A 154 6.11 -17.91 -4.28
CA PHE A 154 5.72 -17.12 -3.12
C PHE A 154 4.66 -16.08 -3.49
N VAL A 155 3.79 -15.77 -2.55
CA VAL A 155 2.81 -14.69 -2.69
C VAL A 155 3.05 -13.63 -1.61
N VAL A 156 3.56 -12.47 -2.00
CA VAL A 156 3.66 -11.29 -1.14
C VAL A 156 2.29 -10.64 -1.05
N TRP A 157 1.74 -10.57 0.16
CA TRP A 157 0.31 -10.40 0.40
C TRP A 157 0.06 -9.25 1.36
N GLU A 158 -0.34 -8.09 0.84
CA GLU A 158 -0.60 -6.90 1.65
C GLU A 158 -2.03 -6.90 2.22
N THR A 159 -2.20 -6.63 3.52
CA THR A 159 -3.53 -6.36 4.12
C THR A 159 -4.12 -5.06 3.58
N GLY A 160 -5.44 -5.04 3.34
CA GLY A 160 -6.15 -3.80 2.99
C GLY A 160 -6.23 -2.83 4.16
N MET A 161 -6.86 -3.25 5.26
CA MET A 161 -7.07 -2.45 6.46
C MET A 161 -7.07 -3.31 7.73
N GLY A 162 -6.39 -2.84 8.77
CA GLY A 162 -6.29 -3.59 10.03
C GLY A 162 -5.52 -4.91 9.85
N GLY A 163 -6.19 -6.03 10.09
CA GLY A 163 -5.64 -7.37 9.93
C GLY A 163 -6.63 -8.46 10.34
N ARG A 164 -7.22 -8.37 11.54
CA ARG A 164 -8.10 -9.41 12.12
C ARG A 164 -9.23 -9.84 11.21
N LEU A 165 -9.97 -8.86 10.69
CA LEU A 165 -11.14 -9.05 9.83
C LEU A 165 -10.89 -8.59 8.40
N ASP A 166 -9.63 -8.41 8.03
CA ASP A 166 -9.25 -8.11 6.66
C ASP A 166 -9.40 -9.35 5.78
N SER A 167 -9.95 -9.21 4.58
CA SER A 167 -10.22 -10.33 3.66
C SER A 167 -8.97 -11.17 3.37
N THR A 168 -7.79 -10.55 3.44
CA THR A 168 -6.50 -11.23 3.24
C THR A 168 -6.13 -12.19 4.36
N ASN A 169 -6.76 -12.08 5.54
CA ASN A 169 -6.46 -12.89 6.72
C ASN A 169 -7.03 -14.32 6.69
N ILE A 170 -7.61 -14.73 5.57
CA ILE A 170 -8.06 -16.10 5.32
C ILE A 170 -6.90 -17.11 5.17
N VAL A 171 -5.67 -16.61 4.97
CA VAL A 171 -4.49 -17.43 4.65
C VAL A 171 -3.68 -17.84 5.88
N THR A 172 -2.89 -18.91 5.78
CA THR A 172 -1.81 -19.21 6.75
C THR A 172 -0.46 -18.95 6.09
N PRO A 173 0.25 -17.86 6.43
CA PRO A 173 1.49 -17.49 5.75
C PRO A 173 2.70 -18.27 6.29
N LEU A 174 3.81 -18.21 5.54
CA LEU A 174 5.12 -18.66 6.00
C LEU A 174 5.70 -17.73 7.07
N VAL A 175 5.41 -16.44 6.96
CA VAL A 175 5.82 -15.39 7.89
C VAL A 175 4.79 -14.26 7.87
N SER A 176 4.46 -13.74 9.05
CA SER A 176 3.66 -12.52 9.20
C SER A 176 4.60 -11.33 9.41
N VAL A 177 4.34 -10.19 8.77
CA VAL A 177 5.15 -8.99 8.88
C VAL A 177 4.28 -7.84 9.35
N ILE A 178 4.68 -7.15 10.42
CA ILE A 178 4.00 -5.97 10.94
C ILE A 178 4.97 -4.79 10.83
N THR A 179 4.75 -3.88 9.89
CA THR A 179 5.67 -2.77 9.61
C THR A 179 5.72 -1.77 10.78
N ASN A 180 4.98 -0.67 10.70
CA ASN A 180 4.78 0.25 11.81
C ASN A 180 3.30 0.29 12.22
N ILE A 181 3.05 0.89 13.38
CA ILE A 181 1.71 1.16 13.89
C ILE A 181 1.65 2.64 14.26
N GLY A 182 0.58 3.29 13.79
CA GLY A 182 0.27 4.69 13.97
C GLY A 182 -1.23 4.91 13.77
N TYR A 183 -1.69 6.14 13.98
CA TYR A 183 -3.11 6.46 13.93
C TYR A 183 -3.61 6.53 12.49
N ASP A 184 -4.41 5.55 12.09
CA ASP A 184 -5.10 5.54 10.81
C ASP A 184 -6.33 4.65 10.89
N HIS A 185 -7.36 4.96 10.10
CA HIS A 185 -8.63 4.23 10.10
C HIS A 185 -9.26 4.07 11.50
N MET A 186 -9.15 5.09 12.35
CA MET A 186 -9.60 5.03 13.75
C MET A 186 -11.09 4.68 13.89
N ASP A 187 -11.92 5.14 12.95
CA ASP A 187 -13.35 4.80 12.86
C ASP A 187 -13.63 3.28 12.79
N PHE A 188 -12.63 2.48 12.38
CA PHE A 188 -12.75 1.03 12.19
C PHE A 188 -11.83 0.21 13.11
N LEU A 189 -10.66 0.73 13.46
CA LEU A 189 -9.60 -0.03 14.14
C LEU A 189 -9.47 0.28 15.63
N GLY A 190 -10.14 1.32 16.12
CA GLY A 190 -10.04 1.80 17.50
C GLY A 190 -9.41 3.18 17.61
N GLU A 191 -9.53 3.77 18.79
CA GLU A 191 -9.09 5.14 19.07
C GLU A 191 -7.68 5.21 19.67
N THR A 192 -7.11 4.06 20.05
CA THR A 192 -5.81 3.96 20.71
C THR A 192 -4.81 3.11 19.93
N LEU A 193 -3.51 3.38 20.08
CA LEU A 193 -2.46 2.58 19.43
C LEU A 193 -2.52 1.09 19.82
N PRO A 194 -2.80 0.68 21.08
CA PRO A 194 -2.96 -0.72 21.44
C PRO A 194 -4.13 -1.42 20.73
N GLU A 195 -5.27 -0.75 20.53
CA GLU A 195 -6.41 -1.31 19.78
C GLU A 195 -6.06 -1.52 18.31
N ILE A 196 -5.47 -0.51 17.67
CA ILE A 196 -4.99 -0.58 16.29
C ILE A 196 -3.93 -1.70 16.15
N ALA A 197 -3.06 -1.85 17.16
CA ALA A 197 -2.07 -2.90 17.21
C ALA A 197 -2.69 -4.29 17.32
N ALA A 198 -3.73 -4.46 18.14
CA ALA A 198 -4.42 -5.74 18.30
C ALA A 198 -5.09 -6.19 16.99
N GLU A 199 -5.70 -5.25 16.26
CA GLU A 199 -6.27 -5.52 14.92
C GLU A 199 -5.20 -6.01 13.94
N LYS A 200 -4.03 -5.37 13.90
CA LYS A 200 -2.94 -5.74 12.98
C LYS A 200 -2.23 -7.03 13.41
N ALA A 201 -2.01 -7.23 14.71
CA ALA A 201 -1.36 -8.42 15.26
C ALA A 201 -2.17 -9.70 15.05
N ALA A 202 -3.45 -9.60 14.71
CA ALA A 202 -4.30 -10.75 14.42
C ALA A 202 -3.93 -11.50 13.11
N ILE A 203 -3.04 -10.95 12.27
CA ILE A 203 -2.44 -11.71 11.16
C ILE A 203 -1.41 -12.76 11.64
N ILE A 204 -1.00 -12.71 12.91
CA ILE A 204 -0.08 -13.70 13.50
C ILE A 204 -0.82 -15.04 13.64
N LYS A 205 -0.30 -16.07 12.97
CA LYS A 205 -0.86 -17.43 12.96
C LYS A 205 -0.05 -18.37 13.86
N ALA A 206 -0.70 -19.43 14.32
CA ALA A 206 -0.11 -20.33 15.32
C ALA A 206 1.16 -20.99 14.77
N GLY A 207 2.27 -20.86 15.51
CA GLY A 207 3.58 -21.41 15.12
C GLY A 207 4.26 -20.73 13.93
N VAL A 208 3.62 -19.74 13.29
CA VAL A 208 4.18 -18.98 12.18
C VAL A 208 5.05 -17.85 12.72
N PRO A 209 6.31 -17.67 12.26
CA PRO A 209 7.17 -16.58 12.72
C PRO A 209 6.59 -15.20 12.34
N VAL A 210 6.91 -14.20 13.15
CA VAL A 210 6.52 -12.80 12.92
C VAL A 210 7.72 -11.88 12.95
N VAL A 211 7.83 -11.00 11.95
CA VAL A 211 8.80 -9.89 11.92
C VAL A 211 8.06 -8.59 12.19
N SER A 212 8.55 -7.76 13.10
CA SER A 212 7.93 -6.48 13.41
C SER A 212 8.91 -5.33 13.56
N ALA A 213 8.54 -4.16 13.03
CA ALA A 213 9.30 -2.92 13.11
C ALA A 213 8.59 -1.83 13.93
N VAL A 214 7.76 -2.26 14.89
CA VAL A 214 7.12 -1.38 15.87
C VAL A 214 8.12 -0.98 16.95
N GLU A 215 8.01 0.25 17.44
CA GLU A 215 9.00 0.86 18.34
C GLU A 215 8.35 1.38 19.63
N GLN A 216 7.04 1.65 19.63
CA GLN A 216 6.32 2.15 20.79
C GLN A 216 6.15 1.04 21.84
N PRO A 217 6.51 1.27 23.12
CA PRO A 217 6.45 0.24 24.16
C PRO A 217 5.09 -0.45 24.29
N GLU A 218 4.00 0.33 24.28
CA GLU A 218 2.62 -0.17 24.41
C GLU A 218 2.19 -1.02 23.19
N VAL A 219 2.74 -0.74 22.01
CA VAL A 219 2.50 -1.54 20.80
C VAL A 219 3.34 -2.82 20.81
N ILE A 220 4.60 -2.71 21.24
CA ILE A 220 5.51 -3.85 21.39
C ILE A 220 4.90 -4.89 22.33
N GLU A 221 4.28 -4.46 23.43
CA GLU A 221 3.60 -5.34 24.38
C GLU A 221 2.47 -6.13 23.70
N VAL A 222 1.58 -5.45 22.96
CA VAL A 222 0.48 -6.10 22.24
C VAL A 222 0.97 -7.13 21.22
N VAL A 223 1.97 -6.78 20.40
CA VAL A 223 2.54 -7.70 19.39
C VAL A 223 3.24 -8.88 20.07
N THR A 224 3.94 -8.64 21.17
CA THR A 224 4.61 -9.68 21.96
C THR A 224 3.62 -10.67 22.57
N GLU A 225 2.53 -10.18 23.18
CA GLU A 225 1.51 -11.05 23.77
C GLU A 225 0.73 -11.82 22.69
N ALA A 226 0.45 -11.20 21.54
CA ALA A 226 -0.15 -11.90 20.40
C ALA A 226 0.75 -13.04 19.89
N ALA A 227 2.05 -12.78 19.72
CA ALA A 227 3.03 -13.79 19.32
C ALA A 227 3.13 -14.94 20.35
N LYS A 228 3.23 -14.63 21.64
CA LYS A 228 3.24 -15.62 22.72
C LYS A 228 1.99 -16.50 22.71
N LYS A 229 0.80 -15.89 22.62
CA LYS A 229 -0.49 -16.60 22.57
C LYS A 229 -0.58 -17.56 21.38
N LYS A 230 0.02 -17.18 20.25
CA LYS A 230 0.10 -18.00 19.03
C LYS A 230 1.29 -18.96 19.01
N LYS A 231 2.15 -18.94 20.05
CA LYS A 231 3.41 -19.72 20.10
C LYS A 231 4.28 -19.45 18.87
N SER A 232 4.34 -18.19 18.46
CA SER A 232 5.06 -17.68 17.31
C SER A 232 6.37 -17.03 17.75
N THR A 233 7.46 -17.30 17.04
CA THR A 233 8.72 -16.59 17.25
C THR A 233 8.60 -15.16 16.72
N LEU A 234 8.83 -14.18 17.58
CA LEU A 234 8.84 -12.75 17.21
C LEU A 234 10.28 -12.28 16.98
N TYR A 235 10.53 -11.68 15.82
CA TYR A 235 11.73 -10.92 15.48
C TYR A 235 11.39 -9.44 15.47
N LEU A 236 11.88 -8.70 16.48
CA LEU A 236 11.51 -7.32 16.73
C LEU A 236 12.68 -6.36 16.46
N LEU A 237 12.41 -5.27 15.75
CA LEU A 237 13.36 -4.18 15.54
C LEU A 237 13.83 -3.62 16.89
N GLY A 238 15.13 -3.41 17.02
CA GLY A 238 15.79 -2.96 18.25
C GLY A 238 16.13 -4.10 19.24
N ARG A 239 15.57 -5.30 19.05
CA ARG A 239 15.89 -6.50 19.86
C ARG A 239 16.62 -7.56 19.05
N ASP A 240 16.00 -8.03 17.97
CA ASP A 240 16.48 -9.16 17.16
C ASP A 240 17.12 -8.70 15.85
N PHE A 241 16.83 -7.46 15.42
CA PHE A 241 17.53 -6.83 14.33
C PHE A 241 17.59 -5.32 14.50
N ARG A 242 18.58 -4.68 13.89
CA ARG A 242 18.74 -3.22 13.83
C ARG A 242 19.36 -2.80 12.50
N TYR A 243 19.29 -1.51 12.20
CA TYR A 243 19.95 -0.91 11.06
C TYR A 243 20.59 0.41 11.45
N GLU A 244 21.66 0.80 10.76
CA GLU A 244 22.34 2.08 10.95
C GLU A 244 22.52 2.75 9.59
N ARG A 245 21.82 3.86 9.38
CA ARG A 245 21.93 4.66 8.15
C ARG A 245 23.25 5.42 8.15
N SER A 246 24.07 5.22 7.13
CA SER A 246 25.39 5.84 7.00
C SER A 246 25.40 7.05 6.08
N SER A 247 24.58 7.07 5.01
CA SER A 247 24.47 8.22 4.11
C SER A 247 23.08 8.38 3.51
N ALA A 248 22.83 9.61 3.03
CA ALA A 248 21.54 10.09 2.56
C ALA A 248 21.74 11.06 1.39
N GLU A 249 21.50 10.57 0.18
CA GLU A 249 21.53 11.36 -1.04
C GLU A 249 20.23 11.10 -1.82
N GLU A 250 19.87 12.03 -2.71
CA GLU A 250 18.73 11.83 -3.60
C GLU A 250 18.93 10.55 -4.43
N ASN A 251 17.94 9.67 -4.37
CA ASN A 251 17.93 8.35 -5.00
C ASN A 251 19.02 7.39 -4.52
N ARG A 252 19.62 7.63 -3.34
CA ARG A 252 20.65 6.77 -2.76
C ARG A 252 20.74 6.90 -1.25
N GLN A 253 20.39 5.84 -0.54
CA GLN A 253 20.60 5.73 0.90
C GLN A 253 21.42 4.49 1.21
N THR A 254 22.47 4.66 2.02
CA THR A 254 23.36 3.57 2.44
C THR A 254 23.12 3.27 3.91
N PHE A 255 23.10 2.00 4.27
CA PHE A 255 22.91 1.56 5.65
C PHE A 255 23.57 0.19 5.90
N SER A 256 23.88 -0.09 7.16
CA SER A 256 24.22 -1.44 7.61
C SER A 256 23.00 -2.11 8.24
N PHE A 257 22.88 -3.42 8.08
CA PHE A 257 21.84 -4.25 8.68
C PHE A 257 22.48 -5.28 9.60
N HIS A 258 21.90 -5.46 10.79
CA HIS A 258 22.35 -6.43 11.77
C HIS A 258 21.16 -7.28 12.20
N GLY A 259 21.09 -8.54 11.76
CA GLY A 259 20.07 -9.50 12.18
C GLY A 259 20.66 -10.62 13.04
N VAL A 260 19.80 -11.33 13.78
CA VAL A 260 20.16 -12.50 14.61
C VAL A 260 20.83 -13.64 13.84
N PHE A 261 20.56 -13.79 12.55
CA PHE A 261 21.14 -14.85 11.72
C PHE A 261 22.40 -14.39 10.99
N ARG A 262 22.39 -13.15 10.49
CA ARG A 262 23.42 -12.59 9.62
C ARG A 262 23.33 -11.07 9.61
N GLY A 263 24.47 -10.40 9.44
CA GLY A 263 24.55 -8.97 9.15
C GLY A 263 24.92 -8.69 7.69
N ILE A 264 24.50 -7.54 7.19
CA ILE A 264 24.89 -7.00 5.89
C ILE A 264 25.59 -5.67 6.18
N PRO A 265 26.93 -5.59 6.01
CA PRO A 265 27.70 -4.42 6.43
C PRO A 265 27.35 -3.17 5.64
N GLU A 266 26.98 -3.32 4.37
CA GLU A 266 26.62 -2.22 3.50
C GLU A 266 25.49 -2.65 2.53
N ALA A 267 24.35 -1.99 2.63
CA ALA A 267 23.22 -2.10 1.74
C ALA A 267 22.85 -0.72 1.21
N VAL A 268 22.37 -0.68 -0.05
CA VAL A 268 21.97 0.56 -0.72
C VAL A 268 20.54 0.41 -1.22
N ILE A 269 19.72 1.44 -0.99
CA ILE A 269 18.39 1.59 -1.59
C ILE A 269 18.30 2.89 -2.36
N SER A 270 17.47 2.94 -3.40
CA SER A 270 17.18 4.17 -4.15
C SER A 270 15.95 4.91 -3.65
N MET A 271 14.99 4.22 -3.03
CA MET A 271 13.81 4.88 -2.47
C MET A 271 14.21 5.91 -1.42
N ASN A 272 13.68 7.13 -1.51
CA ASN A 272 14.05 8.25 -0.65
C ASN A 272 13.32 8.22 0.71
N GLY A 273 14.00 8.74 1.72
CA GLY A 273 13.48 8.92 3.08
C GLY A 273 13.93 7.87 4.09
N PRO A 274 14.21 8.27 5.34
CA PRO A 274 14.79 7.38 6.36
C PRO A 274 13.88 6.19 6.70
N HIS A 275 12.56 6.35 6.60
CA HIS A 275 11.60 5.26 6.77
C HIS A 275 11.77 4.14 5.74
N GLN A 276 12.28 4.42 4.54
CA GLN A 276 12.53 3.37 3.54
C GLN A 276 13.70 2.48 3.94
N VAL A 277 14.68 3.02 4.67
CA VAL A 277 15.76 2.21 5.26
C VAL A 277 15.18 1.24 6.30
N LYS A 278 14.24 1.71 7.14
CA LYS A 278 13.51 0.84 8.07
C LYS A 278 12.68 -0.23 7.35
N ASN A 279 11.98 0.13 6.29
CA ASN A 279 11.21 -0.82 5.47
C ASN A 279 12.14 -1.87 4.85
N ALA A 280 13.28 -1.46 4.29
CA ALA A 280 14.29 -2.36 3.74
C ALA A 280 14.88 -3.29 4.81
N ALA A 281 15.19 -2.78 6.00
CA ALA A 281 15.65 -3.61 7.13
C ALA A 281 14.59 -4.63 7.58
N THR A 282 13.31 -4.24 7.56
CA THR A 282 12.19 -5.15 7.86
C THR A 282 12.05 -6.25 6.82
N ALA A 283 12.17 -5.90 5.54
CA ALA A 283 12.19 -6.86 4.43
C ALA A 283 13.40 -7.80 4.55
N LEU A 284 14.59 -7.27 4.82
CA LEU A 284 15.82 -8.05 5.05
C LEU A 284 15.64 -9.07 6.17
N MET A 285 15.14 -8.66 7.34
CA MET A 285 14.88 -9.61 8.43
C MET A 285 13.87 -10.69 8.02
N THR A 286 12.84 -10.33 7.24
CA THR A 286 11.87 -11.28 6.71
C THR A 286 12.52 -12.28 5.74
N LEU A 287 13.41 -11.82 4.85
CA LEU A 287 14.17 -12.68 3.95
C LEU A 287 15.10 -13.61 4.72
N GLU A 288 15.74 -13.14 5.80
CA GLU A 288 16.56 -14.01 6.66
C GLU A 288 15.70 -15.08 7.36
N VAL A 289 14.50 -14.75 7.85
CA VAL A 289 13.55 -15.76 8.37
C VAL A 289 13.19 -16.79 7.30
N LEU A 290 12.89 -16.34 6.07
CA LEU A 290 12.56 -17.24 4.97
C LEU A 290 13.75 -18.14 4.58
N ARG A 291 14.97 -17.59 4.58
CA ARG A 291 16.20 -18.34 4.33
C ARG A 291 16.40 -19.44 5.37
N GLN A 292 16.22 -19.12 6.66
CA GLN A 292 16.47 -20.07 7.75
C GLN A 292 15.41 -21.16 7.87
N TYR A 293 14.12 -20.81 7.76
CA TYR A 293 13.02 -21.76 8.01
C TYR A 293 12.47 -22.43 6.75
N TYR A 294 12.69 -21.83 5.58
CA TYR A 294 12.07 -22.27 4.32
C TYR A 294 13.06 -22.41 3.16
N ALA A 295 14.37 -22.39 3.45
CA ALA A 295 15.44 -22.58 2.47
C ALA A 295 15.37 -21.63 1.25
N LEU A 296 14.92 -20.39 1.46
CA LEU A 296 15.01 -19.34 0.44
C LEU A 296 16.49 -19.02 0.16
N ILE A 297 16.96 -19.34 -1.04
CA ILE A 297 18.35 -19.08 -1.47
C ILE A 297 18.36 -17.87 -2.40
N ILE A 298 19.04 -16.80 -1.97
CA ILE A 298 19.30 -15.60 -2.76
C ILE A 298 20.75 -15.20 -2.48
N ASP A 299 21.54 -15.04 -3.54
CA ASP A 299 22.92 -14.57 -3.44
C ASP A 299 22.98 -13.11 -3.01
N ASP A 300 24.03 -12.74 -2.28
CA ASP A 300 24.13 -11.40 -1.70
C ASP A 300 24.26 -10.32 -2.79
N GLU A 301 24.93 -10.61 -3.90
CA GLU A 301 25.04 -9.69 -5.03
C GLU A 301 23.66 -9.37 -5.62
N ASP A 302 22.83 -10.39 -5.85
CA ASP A 302 21.47 -10.24 -6.38
C ASP A 302 20.55 -9.53 -5.39
N LEU A 303 20.64 -9.87 -4.11
CA LEU A 303 19.89 -9.22 -3.03
C LEU A 303 20.22 -7.72 -2.97
N LEU A 304 21.50 -7.36 -2.95
CA LEU A 304 21.94 -5.96 -2.86
C LEU A 304 21.55 -5.17 -4.12
N ALA A 305 21.68 -5.78 -5.30
CA ALA A 305 21.21 -5.18 -6.55
C ALA A 305 19.69 -4.98 -6.55
N ALA A 306 18.92 -5.93 -6.01
CA ALA A 306 17.47 -5.86 -5.87
C ALA A 306 17.03 -4.72 -4.95
N LEU A 307 17.62 -4.61 -3.77
CA LEU A 307 17.36 -3.50 -2.84
C LEU A 307 17.62 -2.16 -3.51
N LYS A 308 18.73 -2.03 -4.25
CA LYS A 308 19.11 -0.79 -4.92
C LYS A 308 18.10 -0.37 -6.00
N ARG A 309 17.63 -1.31 -6.83
CA ARG A 309 16.71 -1.00 -7.94
C ARG A 309 15.23 -0.95 -7.53
N THR A 310 14.89 -1.38 -6.31
CA THR A 310 13.48 -1.41 -5.86
C THR A 310 12.90 0.00 -5.90
N GLN A 311 11.72 0.11 -6.52
CA GLN A 311 10.92 1.33 -6.54
C GLN A 311 9.51 1.02 -6.08
N TRP A 312 8.82 2.01 -5.54
CA TRP A 312 7.40 1.92 -5.23
C TRP A 312 6.69 3.17 -5.74
N PRO A 313 5.80 3.03 -6.73
CA PRO A 313 5.05 4.15 -7.29
C PRO A 313 4.34 5.00 -6.22
N GLY A 314 4.39 6.32 -6.37
CA GLY A 314 3.73 7.26 -5.46
C GLY A 314 4.36 7.37 -4.06
N ARG A 315 5.64 7.04 -3.88
CA ARG A 315 6.40 7.34 -2.65
C ARG A 315 7.65 8.13 -2.98
N LEU A 316 7.58 9.45 -2.81
CA LEU A 316 8.61 10.40 -3.24
C LEU A 316 9.15 10.08 -4.65
N GLU A 317 8.24 9.75 -5.56
CA GLU A 317 8.56 9.37 -6.92
C GLU A 317 8.79 10.63 -7.75
N LEU A 318 9.95 10.71 -8.41
CA LEU A 318 10.27 11.78 -9.36
C LEU A 318 9.61 11.48 -10.70
N LEU A 319 8.67 12.34 -11.12
CA LEU A 319 7.97 12.20 -12.39
C LEU A 319 8.60 13.01 -13.52
N SER A 320 9.28 14.10 -13.19
CA SER A 320 9.92 15.00 -14.15
C SER A 320 11.16 15.64 -13.53
N GLU A 321 12.23 15.77 -14.30
CA GLU A 321 13.46 16.46 -13.91
C GLU A 321 13.43 17.96 -14.26
N SER A 322 12.60 18.39 -15.22
CA SER A 322 12.53 19.79 -15.67
C SER A 322 11.12 20.16 -16.15
N PRO A 323 10.31 20.80 -15.30
CA PRO A 323 10.57 21.16 -13.90
C PRO A 323 10.65 19.92 -12.99
N ARG A 324 11.36 20.04 -11.86
CA ARG A 324 11.47 18.95 -10.86
C ARG A 324 10.12 18.72 -10.18
N LEU A 325 9.51 17.56 -10.42
CA LEU A 325 8.18 17.22 -9.90
C LEU A 325 8.19 15.88 -9.18
N LEU A 326 7.95 15.91 -7.87
CA LEU A 326 7.76 14.73 -7.03
C LEU A 326 6.26 14.47 -6.78
N ILE A 327 5.92 13.20 -6.58
CA ILE A 327 4.63 12.80 -6.01
C ILE A 327 4.82 11.94 -4.75
N ASP A 328 3.92 12.10 -3.79
CA ASP A 328 3.90 11.27 -2.59
C ASP A 328 2.46 10.98 -2.09
N GLY A 329 2.26 9.76 -1.60
CA GLY A 329 0.96 9.27 -1.12
C GLY A 329 0.61 9.60 0.33
N ALA A 330 1.38 10.46 0.99
CA ALA A 330 1.08 10.94 2.34
C ALA A 330 -0.32 11.58 2.39
N HIS A 331 -1.12 11.14 3.36
CA HIS A 331 -2.52 11.57 3.53
C HIS A 331 -2.98 11.58 4.99
N ASN A 332 -2.03 11.40 5.93
CA ASN A 332 -2.22 11.42 7.37
C ASN A 332 -1.05 12.19 8.02
N PRO A 333 -1.16 12.59 9.30
CA PRO A 333 -0.12 13.38 9.97
C PRO A 333 1.25 12.70 9.99
N GLU A 334 1.32 11.39 10.26
CA GLU A 334 2.59 10.65 10.30
C GLU A 334 3.26 10.59 8.92
N GLY A 335 2.48 10.41 7.86
CA GLY A 335 2.97 10.47 6.48
C GLY A 335 3.45 11.87 6.11
N ALA A 336 2.73 12.92 6.51
CA ALA A 336 3.12 14.30 6.28
C ALA A 336 4.41 14.67 7.01
N GLN A 337 4.56 14.20 8.26
CA GLN A 337 5.79 14.38 9.05
C GLN A 337 6.98 13.75 8.33
N MET A 338 6.80 12.54 7.80
CA MET A 338 7.85 11.81 7.08
C MET A 338 8.20 12.44 5.73
N LEU A 339 7.18 12.90 4.99
CA LEU A 339 7.37 13.66 3.76
C LEU A 339 8.17 14.94 4.06
N ALA A 340 7.76 15.71 5.06
CA ALA A 340 8.40 16.94 5.47
C ALA A 340 9.86 16.73 5.93
N SER A 341 10.14 15.69 6.73
CA SER A 341 11.52 15.39 7.13
C SER A 341 12.38 15.00 5.94
N THR A 342 11.84 14.20 5.02
CA THR A 342 12.59 13.75 3.83
C THR A 342 12.90 14.91 2.89
N LEU A 343 11.93 15.81 2.65
CA LEU A 343 12.14 17.02 1.86
C LEU A 343 13.28 17.89 2.44
N ARG A 344 13.34 18.05 3.77
CA ARG A 344 14.41 18.81 4.44
C ARG A 344 15.78 18.14 4.38
N GLU A 345 15.83 16.82 4.60
CA GLU A 345 17.09 16.11 4.82
C GLU A 345 17.74 15.60 3.53
N THR A 346 16.94 15.32 2.50
CA THR A 346 17.39 14.63 1.28
C THR A 346 17.42 15.53 0.06
N TYR A 347 16.46 16.45 -0.07
CA TYR A 347 16.32 17.28 -1.25
C TYR A 347 16.95 18.66 -1.05
N ARG A 348 17.59 19.17 -2.11
CA ARG A 348 18.06 20.55 -2.19
C ARG A 348 17.20 21.29 -3.19
N TYR A 349 16.72 22.46 -2.78
CA TYR A 349 15.88 23.34 -3.58
C TYR A 349 15.91 24.76 -3.00
N ARG A 350 15.61 25.76 -3.83
CA ARG A 350 15.50 27.17 -3.44
C ARG A 350 14.09 27.50 -2.95
N LYS A 351 13.06 27.10 -3.71
CA LYS A 351 11.65 27.19 -3.29
C LYS A 351 10.93 25.85 -3.40
N LEU A 352 9.92 25.67 -2.56
CA LEU A 352 9.02 24.51 -2.57
C LEU A 352 7.61 24.94 -2.99
N HIS A 353 7.18 24.47 -4.16
CA HIS A 353 5.81 24.59 -4.65
C HIS A 353 5.04 23.30 -4.36
N PHE A 354 3.99 23.40 -3.55
CA PHE A 354 3.28 22.23 -3.04
C PHE A 354 1.84 22.21 -3.52
N MET A 355 1.51 21.25 -4.37
CA MET A 355 0.16 20.97 -4.82
C MET A 355 -0.49 19.93 -3.91
N MET A 356 -1.65 20.22 -3.36
CA MET A 356 -2.34 19.31 -2.45
C MET A 356 -3.84 19.23 -2.72
N GLY A 357 -4.33 17.99 -2.73
CA GLY A 357 -5.75 17.66 -2.62
C GLY A 357 -5.89 16.48 -1.66
N MET A 358 -6.95 16.47 -0.85
CA MET A 358 -7.13 15.45 0.19
C MET A 358 -8.62 15.09 0.35
N LEU A 359 -8.89 13.92 0.92
CA LEU A 359 -10.26 13.51 1.25
C LEU A 359 -10.78 14.23 2.48
N SER A 360 -12.11 14.41 2.58
CA SER A 360 -12.75 15.18 3.64
C SER A 360 -12.67 14.54 5.03
N ASN A 361 -12.52 13.22 5.10
CA ASN A 361 -12.45 12.46 6.36
C ASN A 361 -11.04 12.33 6.95
N LYS A 362 -10.04 13.01 6.39
CA LYS A 362 -8.66 12.94 6.85
C LYS A 362 -8.33 14.09 7.80
N ASN A 363 -7.32 13.90 8.65
CA ASN A 363 -6.88 14.92 9.60
C ASN A 363 -6.07 16.02 8.90
N HIS A 364 -6.76 17.01 8.31
CA HIS A 364 -6.13 18.12 7.58
C HIS A 364 -5.21 18.96 8.46
N THR A 365 -5.64 19.29 9.68
CA THR A 365 -4.86 20.10 10.62
C THR A 365 -3.52 19.45 10.96
N GLY A 366 -3.52 18.16 11.31
CA GLY A 366 -2.31 17.41 11.63
C GLY A 366 -1.38 17.29 10.41
N TYR A 367 -1.95 17.09 9.22
CA TYR A 367 -1.18 17.06 7.98
C TYR A 367 -0.49 18.42 7.70
N PHE A 368 -1.25 19.52 7.74
CA PHE A 368 -0.75 20.86 7.45
C PHE A 368 0.32 21.34 8.43
N ARG A 369 0.22 20.99 9.72
CA ARG A 369 1.25 21.33 10.73
C ARG A 369 2.65 20.88 10.36
N HIS A 370 2.80 19.82 9.55
CA HIS A 370 4.09 19.34 9.09
C HIS A 370 4.54 19.95 7.76
N ILE A 371 3.61 20.28 6.87
CA ILE A 371 3.91 20.76 5.50
C ILE A 371 4.05 22.27 5.43
N LEU A 372 3.14 23.03 6.04
CA LEU A 372 3.12 24.50 5.96
C LEU A 372 4.44 25.19 6.36
N PRO A 373 5.22 24.67 7.34
CA PRO A 373 6.52 25.26 7.65
C PRO A 373 7.55 25.23 6.51
N LEU A 374 7.34 24.42 5.46
CA LEU A 374 8.32 24.18 4.39
C LEU A 374 8.02 24.86 3.07
N VAL A 375 6.76 25.20 2.82
CA VAL A 375 6.30 25.61 1.50
C VAL A 375 6.51 27.10 1.28
N ASP A 376 6.78 27.48 0.04
CA ASP A 376 6.77 28.87 -0.44
C ASP A 376 5.44 29.18 -1.15
N THR A 377 4.94 28.20 -1.90
CA THR A 377 3.62 28.26 -2.54
C THR A 377 2.82 27.01 -2.21
N LEU A 378 1.57 27.19 -1.79
CA LEU A 378 0.61 26.12 -1.57
C LEU A 378 -0.53 26.25 -2.59
N ILE A 379 -0.65 25.27 -3.49
CA ILE A 379 -1.73 25.16 -4.47
C ILE A 379 -2.71 24.10 -3.97
N LEU A 380 -3.94 24.51 -3.64
CA LEU A 380 -4.98 23.59 -3.18
C LEU A 380 -5.94 23.27 -4.31
N THR A 381 -6.20 21.97 -4.49
CA THR A 381 -6.97 21.41 -5.58
C THR A 381 -7.89 20.28 -5.12
N GLU A 382 -8.69 19.77 -6.03
CA GLU A 382 -9.69 18.74 -5.77
C GLU A 382 -9.41 17.47 -6.58
N PRO A 383 -9.18 16.31 -5.93
CA PRO A 383 -9.10 15.04 -6.64
C PRO A 383 -10.45 14.67 -7.27
N GLU A 384 -10.44 13.87 -8.33
CA GLU A 384 -11.67 13.32 -8.94
C GLU A 384 -12.25 12.19 -8.07
N TRP A 385 -12.74 12.53 -6.86
CA TRP A 385 -13.30 11.57 -5.91
C TRP A 385 -14.53 12.10 -5.16
N LEU A 386 -15.52 11.24 -4.92
CA LEU A 386 -16.79 11.60 -4.27
C LEU A 386 -16.61 12.19 -2.86
N LYS A 387 -15.61 11.71 -2.10
CA LYS A 387 -15.34 12.15 -0.72
C LYS A 387 -14.18 13.16 -0.63
N LYS A 388 -13.95 13.95 -1.69
CA LYS A 388 -12.93 15.00 -1.69
C LYS A 388 -13.27 16.12 -0.68
N ALA A 389 -12.25 16.73 -0.08
CA ALA A 389 -12.40 18.01 0.60
C ALA A 389 -12.45 19.13 -0.45
N GLN A 390 -13.18 20.21 -0.17
CA GLN A 390 -13.20 21.37 -1.06
C GLN A 390 -11.89 22.13 -0.94
N ALA A 391 -11.32 22.57 -2.07
CA ALA A 391 -10.05 23.30 -2.06
C ALA A 391 -10.15 24.62 -1.28
N THR A 392 -11.32 25.27 -1.29
CA THR A 392 -11.59 26.50 -0.53
C THR A 392 -11.53 26.29 0.98
N ASP A 393 -12.07 25.17 1.47
CA ASP A 393 -12.11 24.86 2.91
C ASP A 393 -10.70 24.54 3.43
N LEU A 394 -9.95 23.75 2.64
CA LEU A 394 -8.53 23.50 2.90
C LEU A 394 -7.72 24.80 2.92
N ALA A 395 -8.03 25.76 2.05
CA ALA A 395 -7.31 27.02 1.96
C ALA A 395 -7.62 27.95 3.13
N ALA A 396 -8.87 27.99 3.59
CA ALA A 396 -9.24 28.71 4.80
C ALA A 396 -8.47 28.14 6.01
N LEU A 397 -8.47 26.81 6.18
CA LEU A 397 -7.71 26.15 7.24
C LEU A 397 -6.20 26.43 7.14
N ALA A 398 -5.61 26.30 5.95
CA ALA A 398 -4.20 26.56 5.74
C ALA A 398 -3.82 28.01 6.11
N ARG A 399 -4.64 29.00 5.73
CA ARG A 399 -4.42 30.42 6.09
C ARG A 399 -4.44 30.63 7.60
N THR A 400 -5.42 30.07 8.30
CA THR A 400 -5.48 30.15 9.77
C THR A 400 -4.23 29.54 10.41
N LEU A 401 -3.78 28.37 9.95
CA LEU A 401 -2.57 27.74 10.48
C LEU A 401 -1.29 28.49 10.12
N LEU A 402 -1.22 29.14 8.95
CA LEU A 402 -0.10 30.00 8.57
C LEU A 402 -0.01 31.25 9.47
N GLU A 403 -1.15 31.85 9.80
CA GLU A 403 -1.21 32.95 10.78
C GLU A 403 -0.73 32.51 12.17
N GLU A 404 -1.16 31.34 12.65
CA GLU A 404 -0.67 30.75 13.91
C GLU A 404 0.85 30.49 13.90
N LEU A 405 1.41 30.13 12.74
CA LEU A 405 2.85 29.93 12.54
C LEU A 405 3.63 31.23 12.31
N GLY A 406 2.95 32.37 12.17
CA GLY A 406 3.57 33.66 11.82
C GLY A 406 4.15 33.71 10.41
N ARG A 407 3.67 32.86 9.49
CA ARG A 407 4.12 32.77 8.08
C ARG A 407 3.18 33.56 7.17
N THR A 408 3.49 34.83 6.91
CA THR A 408 2.73 35.68 5.97
C THR A 408 3.32 35.70 4.55
N ASP A 409 4.45 35.04 4.36
CA ASP A 409 5.22 34.96 3.11
C ASP A 409 4.74 33.84 2.17
N VAL A 410 3.93 32.91 2.65
CA VAL A 410 3.43 31.78 1.85
C VAL A 410 2.29 32.21 0.94
N GLU A 411 2.44 31.96 -0.36
CA GLU A 411 1.37 32.19 -1.33
C GLU A 411 0.39 31.01 -1.34
N VAL A 412 -0.88 31.26 -1.01
CA VAL A 412 -1.95 30.23 -1.01
C VAL A 412 -2.90 30.44 -2.19
N ILE A 413 -2.84 29.51 -3.14
CA ILE A 413 -3.63 29.53 -4.38
C ILE A 413 -4.70 28.43 -4.32
N VAL A 414 -5.91 28.74 -4.78
CA VAL A 414 -7.02 27.78 -4.90
C VAL A 414 -7.30 27.57 -6.38
N GLU A 415 -7.08 26.34 -6.86
CA GLU A 415 -7.40 25.91 -8.22
C GLU A 415 -8.06 24.53 -8.15
N PRO A 416 -9.41 24.47 -8.12
CA PRO A 416 -10.15 23.21 -7.98
C PRO A 416 -9.90 22.21 -9.10
N ASN A 417 -9.55 22.67 -10.31
CA ASN A 417 -9.23 21.76 -11.40
C ASN A 417 -7.78 21.26 -11.26
N TRP A 418 -7.61 19.99 -10.90
CA TRP A 418 -6.28 19.42 -10.65
C TRP A 418 -5.32 19.50 -11.84
N LYS A 419 -5.82 19.49 -13.09
CA LYS A 419 -4.97 19.66 -14.28
C LYS A 419 -4.46 21.09 -14.39
N ALA A 420 -5.34 22.07 -14.19
CA ALA A 420 -4.94 23.48 -14.16
C ALA A 420 -4.00 23.79 -12.99
N ALA A 421 -4.22 23.15 -11.83
CA ALA A 421 -3.34 23.26 -10.67
C ALA A 421 -1.96 22.62 -10.95
N LEU A 422 -1.91 21.48 -11.64
CA LEU A 422 -0.65 20.86 -12.07
C LEU A 422 0.11 21.75 -13.06
N ASP A 423 -0.57 22.24 -14.11
CA ASP A 423 0.02 23.17 -15.07
C ASP A 423 0.57 24.43 -14.39
N LEU A 424 -0.18 24.97 -13.42
CA LEU A 424 0.28 26.10 -12.61
C LEU A 424 1.52 25.74 -11.79
N THR A 425 1.49 24.61 -11.09
CA THR A 425 2.61 24.12 -10.26
C THR A 425 3.88 23.97 -11.10
N GLN A 426 3.78 23.36 -12.29
CA GLN A 426 4.90 23.19 -13.21
C GLN A 426 5.42 24.54 -13.73
N ARG A 427 4.54 25.49 -14.08
CA ARG A 427 4.96 26.82 -14.56
C ARG A 427 5.65 27.66 -13.49
N LEU A 428 5.26 27.52 -12.23
CA LEU A 428 5.87 28.26 -11.12
C LEU A 428 7.25 27.72 -10.74
N THR A 429 7.52 26.45 -11.07
CA THR A 429 8.75 25.76 -10.63
C THR A 429 9.91 26.08 -11.56
N GLU A 430 10.83 26.91 -11.09
CA GLU A 430 12.09 27.22 -11.80
C GLU A 430 13.12 26.07 -11.65
N GLU A 431 14.28 26.19 -12.31
CA GLU A 431 15.32 25.15 -12.38
C GLU A 431 15.84 24.69 -11.00
N ASP A 432 16.00 25.64 -10.06
CA ASP A 432 16.49 25.37 -8.70
C ASP A 432 15.36 25.08 -7.68
N ASP A 433 14.10 25.08 -8.12
CA ASP A 433 12.94 24.86 -7.24
C ASP A 433 12.51 23.39 -7.24
N LEU A 434 11.55 23.06 -6.37
CA LEU A 434 10.97 21.73 -6.26
C LEU A 434 9.46 21.81 -6.23
N ALA A 435 8.79 21.06 -7.11
CA ALA A 435 7.36 20.80 -7.02
C ALA A 435 7.08 19.47 -6.32
N VAL A 436 6.06 19.45 -5.47
CA VAL A 436 5.55 18.24 -4.81
C VAL A 436 4.04 18.17 -4.94
N VAL A 437 3.50 17.03 -5.37
CA VAL A 437 2.06 16.72 -5.31
C VAL A 437 1.81 15.67 -4.24
N SER A 438 0.88 15.94 -3.32
CA SER A 438 0.54 15.01 -2.23
C SER A 438 -0.90 15.18 -1.72
N GLY A 439 -1.27 14.43 -0.69
CA GLY A 439 -2.51 14.56 0.08
C GLY A 439 -3.48 13.40 -0.12
N THR A 440 -3.42 12.69 -1.25
CA THR A 440 -4.16 11.44 -1.44
C THR A 440 -3.61 10.63 -2.61
N LEU A 441 -3.74 9.30 -2.53
CA LEU A 441 -3.34 8.37 -3.60
C LEU A 441 -4.14 8.59 -4.89
N TYR A 442 -5.39 9.05 -4.80
CA TYR A 442 -6.24 9.33 -5.97
C TYR A 442 -5.67 10.47 -6.83
N LEU A 443 -5.25 11.58 -6.19
CA LEU A 443 -4.70 12.75 -6.87
C LEU A 443 -3.37 12.40 -7.54
N ILE A 444 -2.47 11.73 -6.82
CA ILE A 444 -1.16 11.42 -7.40
C ILE A 444 -1.28 10.36 -8.49
N GLY A 445 -2.29 9.49 -8.46
CA GLY A 445 -2.56 8.54 -9.54
C GLY A 445 -2.97 9.23 -10.83
N ASP A 446 -3.87 10.22 -10.72
CA ASP A 446 -4.26 11.08 -11.84
C ASP A 446 -3.06 11.86 -12.41
N VAL A 447 -2.27 12.48 -11.54
CA VAL A 447 -1.07 13.24 -11.93
C VAL A 447 -0.02 12.33 -12.57
N ARG A 448 0.25 11.15 -11.99
CA ARG A 448 1.23 10.21 -12.52
C ARG A 448 0.87 9.73 -13.92
N SER A 449 -0.36 9.27 -14.10
CA SER A 449 -0.88 8.83 -15.40
C SER A 449 -0.78 9.93 -16.46
N TRP A 450 -1.15 11.16 -16.07
CA TRP A 450 -1.11 12.32 -16.97
C TRP A 450 0.31 12.68 -17.40
N VAL A 451 1.24 12.77 -16.46
CA VAL A 451 2.63 13.15 -16.74
C VAL A 451 3.38 12.06 -17.52
N LYS A 452 3.11 10.78 -17.25
CA LYS A 452 3.74 9.66 -17.97
C LYS A 452 3.11 9.37 -19.34
N HIS A 453 2.14 10.16 -19.79
CA HIS A 453 1.38 9.96 -21.03
C HIS A 453 0.73 8.57 -21.13
N GLN A 454 0.31 8.01 -20.01
CA GLN A 454 -0.38 6.72 -19.99
C GLN A 454 -1.86 6.97 -20.24
N SER A 455 -2.35 6.56 -21.41
CA SER A 455 -3.76 6.65 -21.80
C SER A 455 -4.67 5.65 -21.08
N ASP A 456 -4.07 4.62 -20.47
CA ASP A 456 -4.76 3.43 -19.95
C ASP A 456 -5.02 3.51 -18.44
N SER A 457 -5.17 4.72 -17.90
CA SER A 457 -5.68 4.89 -16.54
C SER A 457 -7.14 4.48 -16.51
N GLU A 458 -7.38 3.25 -16.06
CA GLU A 458 -8.71 2.76 -15.76
C GLU A 458 -9.17 3.41 -14.46
N LYS A 459 -10.07 4.38 -14.59
CA LYS A 459 -10.88 4.89 -13.48
C LYS A 459 -11.76 3.76 -12.94
N GLY A 460 -11.21 2.92 -12.06
CA GLY A 460 -11.94 1.82 -11.42
C GLY A 460 -12.57 2.21 -10.09
N TRP A 461 -13.06 3.45 -9.93
CA TRP A 461 -13.60 3.89 -8.66
C TRP A 461 -14.95 4.58 -8.76
#